data_AF-A0A357G2F6-F1
#
_entry.id   AF-A0A357G2F6-F1
#
_cell.length_a   1.000
_cell.length_b   1.000
_cell.length_c   1.000
_cell.angle_alpha   90.00
_cell.angle_beta   90.00
_cell.angle_gamma   90.00
#
_symmetry.space_group_name_H-M   'P 1'
#
loop_
_entity.id
_entity.type
_entity.pdbx_description
1 polymer ?
#
loop_
_entity_poly.entity_id
_entity_poly.type
_entity_poly.pdbx_seq_one_letter_code
_entity_poly.pdbx_strand_id
1 'polypeptide(L)'
;MFKKVTIIGLGLIGSSMARGILQQGLAEYLVAADKDQAVCDKVLELGIADEATTSLKEAVQDADLVVIAVPVGAVEDVGRSIGPYLMPGAIVTDV
;
A
#
# COMPACT_ATOMS: atom_id res chain seq x y z
N MET A 1 6.21 -8.25 13.25
CA MET A 1 5.47 -8.62 12.02
C MET A 1 4.23 -7.74 11.99
N PHE A 2 3.88 -7.20 10.83
CA PHE A 2 2.78 -6.25 10.69
C PHE A 2 1.46 -7.00 10.51
N LYS A 3 0.37 -6.47 11.07
CA LYS A 3 -0.96 -7.04 10.86
C LYS A 3 -1.50 -6.67 9.50
N LYS A 4 -1.38 -5.39 9.10
CA LYS A 4 -1.88 -4.90 7.82
C LYS A 4 -0.90 -3.90 7.22
N VAL A 5 -0.28 -4.30 6.11
CA VAL A 5 0.58 -3.42 5.33
C VAL A 5 -0.19 -2.88 4.14
N THR A 6 -0.10 -1.58 3.91
CA THR A 6 -0.64 -0.93 2.73
C THR A 6 0.47 -0.33 1.89
N ILE A 7 0.51 -0.65 0.59
CA ILE A 7 1.46 -0.06 -0.36
C ILE A 7 0.68 0.81 -1.34
N ILE A 8 1.00 2.10 -1.40
CA ILE A 8 0.38 3.07 -2.29
C ILE A 8 1.34 3.34 -3.46
N GLY A 9 0.94 2.94 -4.67
CA GLY A 9 1.76 2.99 -5.89
C GLY A 9 2.41 1.65 -6.19
N LEU A 10 1.83 0.89 -7.14
CA LEU A 10 2.26 -0.48 -7.46
C LEU A 10 3.07 -0.55 -8.75
N GLY A 11 3.98 0.43 -8.92
CA GLY A 11 5.03 0.41 -9.93
C GLY A 11 6.15 -0.58 -9.62
N LEU A 12 7.36 -0.32 -10.12
CA LEU A 12 8.52 -1.21 -9.91
C LEU A 12 8.85 -1.42 -8.43
N ILE A 13 9.02 -0.33 -7.67
CA ILE A 13 9.46 -0.38 -6.28
C ILE A 13 8.37 -0.95 -5.36
N GLY A 14 7.15 -0.40 -5.44
CA GLY A 14 6.02 -0.87 -4.63
C GLY A 14 5.73 -2.36 -4.83
N SER A 15 5.69 -2.83 -6.08
CA SER A 15 5.45 -4.26 -6.37
C SER A 15 6.62 -5.17 -6.00
N SER A 16 7.85 -4.67 -5.98
CA SER A 16 9.01 -5.42 -5.48
C SER A 16 8.93 -5.61 -3.96
N MET A 17 8.59 -4.56 -3.22
CA MET A 17 8.38 -4.63 -1.78
C MET A 17 7.21 -5.55 -1.42
N ALA A 18 6.08 -5.44 -2.12
CA ALA A 18 4.92 -6.31 -1.94
C ALA A 18 5.30 -7.80 -2.03
N ARG A 19 6.04 -8.16 -3.08
CA ARG A 19 6.55 -9.53 -3.26
C ARG A 19 7.53 -9.95 -2.18
N GLY A 20 8.42 -9.04 -1.74
CA GLY A 20 9.34 -9.31 -0.63
C GLY A 20 8.60 -9.58 0.68
N ILE A 21 7.57 -8.77 0.99
CA ILE A 21 6.71 -8.94 2.16
C ILE A 21 5.99 -10.29 2.12
N LEU A 22 5.41 -10.63 0.97
CA LEU A 22 4.73 -11.92 0.76
C LEU A 22 5.68 -13.10 0.93
N GLN A 23 6.84 -13.08 0.26
CA GLN A 23 7.83 -14.17 0.31
C GLN A 23 8.39 -14.42 1.71
N GLN A 24 8.53 -13.36 2.51
CA GLN A 24 9.08 -13.43 3.87
C GLN A 24 8.00 -13.53 4.94
N GLY A 25 6.72 -13.51 4.57
CA GLY A 25 5.58 -13.54 5.50
C GLY A 25 5.60 -12.37 6.49
N LEU A 26 5.97 -11.16 6.06
CA LEU A 26 6.17 -10.01 6.96
C LEU A 26 4.87 -9.29 7.35
N ALA A 27 3.77 -9.60 6.66
CA ALA A 27 2.44 -9.06 6.87
C ALA A 27 1.41 -10.19 6.97
N GLU A 28 0.44 -10.07 7.89
CA GLU A 28 -0.73 -10.96 7.93
C GLU A 28 -1.74 -10.62 6.83
N TYR A 29 -1.80 -9.35 6.43
CA TYR A 29 -2.66 -8.85 5.35
C TYR A 29 -1.95 -7.74 4.58
N LEU A 30 -1.95 -7.82 3.25
CA LEU A 30 -1.32 -6.87 2.35
C LEU A 30 -2.35 -6.23 1.42
N VAL A 31 -2.43 -4.91 1.47
CA VAL A 31 -3.29 -4.11 0.58
C VAL A 31 -2.44 -3.31 -0.40
N ALA A 32 -2.78 -3.43 -1.67
CA ALA A 32 -2.26 -2.58 -2.72
C ALA A 32 -3.22 -1.44 -3.02
N ALA A 33 -2.70 -0.23 -3.16
CA ALA A 33 -3.47 0.91 -3.63
C ALA A 33 -2.81 1.55 -4.83
N ASP A 34 -3.53 1.70 -5.93
CA ASP A 34 -3.06 2.45 -7.08
C ASP A 34 -4.22 3.26 -7.66
N LYS A 35 -3.92 4.42 -8.26
CA LYS A 35 -4.95 5.24 -8.91
C LYS A 35 -5.49 4.59 -10.20
N ASP A 36 -4.69 3.69 -10.80
CA ASP A 36 -5.06 2.97 -12.01
C ASP A 36 -5.71 1.62 -11.64
N GLN A 37 -6.98 1.46 -12.01
CA GLN A 37 -7.72 0.22 -11.79
C GLN A 37 -7.04 -0.97 -12.49
N ALA A 38 -6.42 -0.77 -13.66
CA ALA A 38 -5.73 -1.84 -14.37
C ALA A 38 -4.50 -2.35 -13.60
N VAL A 39 -3.85 -1.48 -12.81
CA VAL A 39 -2.75 -1.88 -11.92
C VAL A 39 -3.30 -2.72 -10.76
N CYS A 40 -4.40 -2.30 -10.15
CA CYS A 40 -5.05 -3.05 -9.07
C CYS A 40 -5.47 -4.45 -9.53
N ASP A 41 -6.12 -4.54 -10.70
CA ASP A 41 -6.54 -5.81 -11.30
C ASP A 41 -5.33 -6.70 -11.56
N LYS A 42 -4.23 -6.13 -12.07
CA LYS A 42 -3.01 -6.89 -12.34
C LYS A 42 -2.32 -7.39 -11.08
N VAL A 43 -2.35 -6.62 -10.00
CA VAL A 43 -1.81 -7.04 -8.68
C VAL A 43 -2.55 -8.25 -8.16
N LEU A 44 -3.88 -8.26 -8.26
CA LEU A 44 -4.73 -9.39 -7.86
C LEU A 44 -4.53 -10.61 -8.76
N GLU A 45 -4.48 -10.40 -10.08
CA GLU A 45 -4.20 -11.47 -11.07
C GLU A 45 -2.87 -12.18 -10.76
N LEU A 46 -1.86 -11.42 -10.35
CA LEU A 46 -0.52 -11.93 -10.02
C LEU A 46 -0.40 -12.45 -8.58
N GLY A 47 -1.44 -12.31 -7.74
CA GLY A 47 -1.40 -12.72 -6.34
C GLY A 47 -0.34 -11.99 -5.50
N ILE A 48 -0.10 -10.71 -5.79
CA ILE A 48 0.93 -9.90 -5.12
C ILE A 48 0.44 -9.33 -3.77
N ALA A 49 -0.88 -9.17 -3.61
CA ALA A 49 -1.52 -8.63 -2.42
C ALA A 49 -2.84 -9.38 -2.16
N ASP A 50 -3.32 -9.34 -0.92
CA ASP A 50 -4.61 -9.94 -0.51
C ASP A 50 -5.80 -9.11 -0.99
N GLU A 51 -5.60 -7.78 -1.08
CA GLU A 51 -6.60 -6.82 -1.56
C GLU A 51 -5.93 -5.76 -2.45
N ALA A 52 -6.66 -5.25 -3.44
CA ALA A 52 -6.26 -4.08 -4.21
C ALA A 52 -7.43 -3.11 -4.39
N THR A 53 -7.20 -1.82 -4.20
CA THR A 53 -8.23 -0.78 -4.29
C THR A 53 -7.69 0.53 -4.89
N THR A 54 -8.58 1.30 -5.53
CA THR A 54 -8.27 2.67 -5.96
C THR A 54 -8.57 3.72 -4.88
N SER A 55 -9.19 3.31 -3.77
CA SER A 55 -9.56 4.16 -2.65
C SER A 55 -8.45 4.21 -1.60
N LEU A 56 -7.73 5.35 -1.53
CA LEU A 56 -6.70 5.55 -0.50
C LEU A 56 -7.26 5.44 0.93
N LYS A 57 -8.51 5.87 1.13
CA LYS A 57 -9.20 5.79 2.43
C LYS A 57 -9.37 4.34 2.89
N GLU A 58 -9.90 3.50 2.01
CA GLU A 58 -10.11 2.06 2.30
C GLU A 58 -8.77 1.36 2.48
N ALA A 59 -7.79 1.71 1.64
CA ALA A 59 -6.47 1.10 1.67
C ALA A 59 -5.77 1.26 3.02
N VAL A 60 -5.82 2.45 3.63
CA VAL A 60 -5.09 2.73 4.88
C VAL A 60 -5.87 2.43 6.15
N GLN A 61 -7.16 2.06 6.02
CA GLN A 61 -7.97 1.73 7.19
C GLN A 61 -7.37 0.53 7.93
N ASP A 62 -7.13 0.69 9.24
CA ASP A 62 -6.52 -0.32 10.11
C ASP A 62 -5.10 -0.78 9.71
N ALA A 63 -4.42 -0.05 8.81
CA ALA A 63 -3.05 -0.35 8.43
C ALA A 63 -2.06 0.08 9.52
N ASP A 64 -1.21 -0.84 9.98
CA ASP A 64 -0.14 -0.55 10.95
C ASP A 64 1.17 -0.15 10.26
N LEU A 65 1.31 -0.43 8.96
CA LEU A 65 2.35 0.13 8.08
C LEU A 65 1.75 0.62 6.76
N VAL A 66 2.09 1.85 6.37
CA VAL A 66 1.81 2.41 5.05
C VAL A 66 3.11 2.79 4.35
N VAL A 67 3.31 2.26 3.15
CA VAL A 67 4.45 2.59 2.28
C VAL A 67 3.95 3.37 1.06
N ILE A 68 4.47 4.59 0.90
CA ILE A 68 4.14 5.47 -0.21
C ILE A 68 5.21 5.31 -1.30
N ALA A 69 4.88 4.60 -2.38
CA ALA A 69 5.76 4.30 -3.51
C ALA A 69 5.29 5.00 -4.80
N VAL A 70 4.92 6.28 -4.68
CA VAL A 70 4.55 7.16 -5.81
C VAL A 70 5.70 8.11 -6.15
N PRO A 71 5.70 8.79 -7.33
CA PRO A 71 6.69 9.82 -7.61
C PRO A 71 6.72 10.90 -6.52
N VAL A 72 7.91 11.39 -6.17
CA VAL A 72 8.13 12.34 -5.05
C VAL A 72 7.18 13.54 -5.06
N GLY A 73 6.84 14.06 -6.24
CA GLY A 73 5.91 15.19 -6.39
C GLY A 73 4.45 14.89 -5.99
N ALA A 74 4.09 13.62 -5.81
CA ALA A 74 2.76 13.19 -5.38
C ALA A 74 2.71 12.76 -3.90
N VAL A 75 3.85 12.69 -3.20
CA VAL A 75 3.92 12.20 -1.81
C VAL A 75 3.13 13.10 -0.86
N GLU A 76 3.22 14.43 -1.04
CA GLU A 76 2.45 15.37 -0.21
C GLU A 76 0.94 15.15 -0.35
N ASP A 77 0.43 15.04 -1.58
CA ASP A 77 -0.99 14.87 -1.85
C ASP A 77 -1.51 13.54 -1.28
N VAL A 78 -0.73 12.47 -1.43
CA VAL A 78 -1.05 11.17 -0.83
C VAL A 78 -1.07 11.28 0.70
N GLY A 79 -0.03 11.87 1.30
CA GLY A 79 0.07 12.05 2.74
C GLY A 79 -1.10 12.83 3.33
N ARG A 80 -1.50 13.94 2.69
CA ARG A 80 -2.68 14.73 3.08
C ARG A 80 -3.98 13.91 2.96
N SER A 81 -4.09 13.08 1.93
CA SER A 81 -5.28 12.27 1.68
C SER A 81 -5.45 11.13 2.69
N ILE A 82 -4.37 10.48 3.10
CA ILE A 82 -4.42 9.34 4.03
C ILE A 82 -4.42 9.75 5.49
N GLY A 83 -3.81 10.89 5.83
CA GLY A 83 -3.60 11.35 7.21
C GLY A 83 -4.83 11.25 8.12
N PRO A 84 -6.03 11.71 7.70
CA PRO A 84 -7.25 11.62 8.52
C PRO A 84 -7.75 10.20 8.81
N TYR A 85 -7.26 9.19 8.10
CA TYR A 85 -7.75 7.81 8.15
C TYR A 85 -6.76 6.82 8.77
N LEU A 86 -5.55 7.28 9.12
CA LEU A 86 -4.54 6.45 9.75
C LEU A 86 -4.93 6.09 11.19
N MET A 87 -4.67 4.84 11.58
CA MET A 87 -4.84 4.44 12.97
C MET A 87 -3.76 5.07 13.87
N PRO A 88 -4.06 5.30 15.16
CA PRO A 88 -3.03 5.69 16.12
C PRO A 88 -1.86 4.68 16.14
N GLY A 89 -0.63 5.18 15.99
CA GLY A 89 0.57 4.36 15.99
C GLY A 89 0.95 3.75 14.64
N ALA A 90 0.21 4.02 13.56
CA ALA A 90 0.59 3.62 12.20
C ALA A 90 1.97 4.18 11.81
N ILE A 91 2.81 3.34 11.22
CA ILE A 91 4.09 3.76 10.63
C ILE A 91 3.83 4.18 9.19
N VAL A 92 4.35 5.35 8.79
CA VAL A 92 4.29 5.83 7.41
C VAL A 92 5.71 6.07 6.92
N THR A 93 6.02 5.56 5.73
CA THR A 93 7.32 5.75 5.06
C THR A 93 7.12 5.91 3.57
N ASP A 94 8.07 6.54 2.88
CA ASP A 94 8.15 6.66 1.43
C ASP A 94 9.43 6.01 0.86
N VAL A 95 9.56 6.00 -0.47
CA VAL A 95 10.70 5.46 -1.25
C VAL A 95 11.05 6.33 -2.46
#